data_AF-A0A7V0JSK8-F1
#
_entry.id   AF-A0A7V0JSK8-F1
#
_cell.length_a   1.000
_cell.length_b   1.000
_cell.length_c   1.000
_cell.angle_alpha   90.00
_cell.angle_beta   90.00
_cell.angle_gamma   90.00
#
_symmetry.space_group_name_H-M   'P 1'
#
loop_
_entity.id
_entity.type
_entity.pdbx_description
1 polymer ?
#
loop_
_entity_poly.entity_id
_entity_poly.type
_entity_poly.pdbx_seq_one_letter_code
_entity_poly.pdbx_strand_id
1 'polypeptide(L)'
;MVKPRIWRDIPICGWSVFFWYYPKELFCPIHHRVQEDIPWADPYSHITYRFEYAMFIYCQLMTQKAAYKLLHIPKSTLSDLLLQRA
;
A
#
# COMPACT_ATOMS: atom_id res chain seq x y z
N MET A 1 19.17 -0.70 -13.65
CA MET A 1 18.83 -1.82 -12.74
C MET A 1 17.37 -1.68 -12.35
N VAL A 2 16.56 -2.73 -12.52
CA VAL A 2 15.19 -2.75 -12.01
C VAL A 2 15.26 -2.70 -10.49
N LYS A 3 14.54 -1.79 -9.84
CA LYS A 3 14.47 -1.70 -8.38
C LYS A 3 13.26 -2.52 -7.90
N PRO A 4 13.36 -3.21 -6.75
CA PRO A 4 12.20 -3.91 -6.21
C PRO A 4 11.14 -2.88 -5.85
N ARG A 5 9.87 -3.22 -6.07
CA ARG A 5 8.78 -2.47 -5.47
C ARG A 5 8.66 -2.92 -4.02
N ILE A 6 8.43 -1.96 -3.14
CA ILE A 6 8.21 -2.18 -1.72
C ILE A 6 6.78 -1.78 -1.41
N TRP A 7 6.04 -2.69 -0.80
CA TRP A 7 4.71 -2.43 -0.25
C TRP A 7 4.79 -2.40 1.26
N ARG A 8 4.05 -1.47 1.87
CA ARG A 8 3.81 -1.46 3.31
C ARG A 8 2.61 -2.33 3.64
N ASP A 9 2.77 -3.21 4.63
CA ASP A 9 1.68 -3.99 5.22
C ASP A 9 1.35 -3.50 6.63
N ILE A 10 0.26 -4.01 7.21
CA ILE A 10 -0.18 -3.68 8.57
C ILE A 10 0.97 -3.92 9.56
N PRO A 11 1.25 -2.98 10.48
CA PRO A 11 2.25 -3.24 11.52
C PRO A 11 1.80 -4.33 12.48
N ILE A 12 2.74 -5.20 12.87
CA ILE A 12 2.49 -6.32 13.78
C ILE A 12 3.28 -6.07 15.06
N CYS A 13 2.60 -6.00 16.20
CA CYS A 13 3.24 -5.76 17.50
C CYS A 13 4.17 -4.52 17.52
N GLY A 14 3.80 -3.47 16.80
CA GLY A 14 4.59 -2.24 16.68
C GLY A 14 5.73 -2.29 15.64
N TRP A 15 5.90 -3.40 14.93
CA TRP A 15 6.88 -3.54 13.86
C TRP A 15 6.27 -3.20 12.50
N SER A 16 6.94 -2.36 11.72
CA SER A 16 6.55 -2.11 10.33
C SER A 16 6.89 -3.34 9.47
N VAL A 17 5.90 -3.83 8.74
CA VAL A 17 6.04 -4.98 7.84
C VAL A 17 6.06 -4.48 6.40
N PHE A 18 6.97 -5.02 5.58
CA PHE A 18 7.12 -4.65 4.18
C PHE A 18 7.24 -5.87 3.30
N PHE A 19 6.56 -5.85 2.15
CA PHE A 19 6.73 -6.87 1.11
C PHE A 19 7.68 -6.33 0.05
N TRP A 20 8.66 -7.12 -0.34
CA TRP A 20 9.72 -6.74 -1.27
C TRP A 20 9.68 -7.70 -2.45
N TYR A 21 9.37 -7.19 -3.63
CA TYR A 21 9.18 -8.03 -4.79
C TYR A 21 9.46 -7.27 -6.08
N TYR A 22 9.78 -8.00 -7.14
CA TYR A 22 10.06 -7.44 -8.46
C TYR A 22 8.90 -7.79 -9.41
N PRO A 23 7.93 -6.88 -9.58
CA PRO A 23 6.87 -7.08 -10.55
C PRO A 23 7.44 -7.37 -11.93
N LYS A 24 7.07 -8.51 -12.51
CA LYS A 24 7.30 -8.76 -13.92
C LYS A 24 6.40 -7.83 -14.72
N GLU A 25 6.99 -7.23 -15.74
CA GLU A 25 6.29 -6.32 -16.64
C GLU A 25 6.60 -6.70 -18.07
N LEU A 26 5.57 -6.67 -18.90
CA LEU A 26 5.64 -6.96 -20.31
C LEU A 26 5.20 -5.71 -21.07
N PHE A 27 5.96 -5.32 -22.09
CA PHE A 27 5.57 -4.22 -22.97
C PHE A 27 4.86 -4.81 -24.19
N CYS A 28 3.53 -4.64 -24.25
CA CYS A 28 2.75 -4.99 -25.42
C CYS A 28 2.60 -3.75 -26.32
N PRO A 29 2.92 -3.82 -27.62
CA PRO A 29 2.72 -2.70 -28.54
C PRO A 29 1.25 -2.25 -28.64
N ILE A 30 0.31 -3.14 -28.35
CA ILE A 30 -1.15 -2.91 -28.46
C ILE A 30 -1.75 -2.48 -27.12
N HIS A 31 -1.36 -3.15 -26.02
CA HIS A 31 -1.97 -2.96 -24.69
C HIS A 31 -1.09 -2.15 -23.71
N HIS A 32 0.00 -1.57 -24.21
CA HIS A 32 1.01 -0.86 -23.43
C HIS A 32 1.66 -1.75 -22.36
N ARG A 33 2.12 -1.14 -21.25
CA ARG A 33 2.81 -1.82 -20.16
C ARG A 33 1.81 -2.63 -19.35
N VAL A 34 1.91 -3.96 -19.43
CA VAL A 34 1.14 -4.90 -18.62
C VAL A 34 2.02 -5.36 -17.48
N GLN A 35 1.56 -5.12 -16.26
CA GLN A 35 2.19 -5.63 -15.05
C GLN A 35 1.60 -7.01 -14.73
N GLU A 36 2.40 -7.91 -14.17
CA GLU A 36 1.86 -9.12 -13.56
C GLU A 36 0.86 -8.76 -12.45
N ASP A 37 -0.13 -9.63 -12.28
CA ASP A 37 -1.11 -9.52 -11.20
C ASP A 37 -0.45 -9.91 -9.88
N ILE A 38 -0.54 -9.01 -8.90
CA ILE A 38 0.12 -9.16 -7.60
C ILE A 38 -0.97 -9.41 -6.57
N PRO A 39 -0.99 -10.58 -5.92
CA PRO A 39 -2.15 -11.01 -5.15
C PRO A 39 -2.41 -10.18 -3.88
N TRP A 40 -1.45 -9.38 -3.43
CA TRP A 40 -1.54 -8.59 -2.20
C TRP A 40 -1.74 -7.09 -2.42
N ALA A 41 -1.73 -6.58 -3.65
CA ALA A 41 -1.85 -5.15 -3.90
C ALA A 41 -2.31 -4.82 -5.32
N ASP A 42 -3.01 -3.69 -5.47
CA ASP A 42 -3.40 -3.17 -6.78
C ASP A 42 -2.20 -2.89 -7.69
N PRO A 43 -2.43 -2.86 -9.02
CA PRO A 43 -1.46 -2.34 -9.97
C PRO A 43 -0.90 -1.00 -9.52
N TYR A 44 0.43 -0.87 -9.56
CA TYR A 44 1.16 0.35 -9.17
C TYR A 44 1.03 0.81 -7.70
N SER A 45 0.31 0.08 -6.84
CA SER A 45 0.21 0.41 -5.41
C SER A 45 1.53 0.22 -4.66
N HIS A 46 1.68 0.96 -3.56
CA HIS A 46 2.76 0.85 -2.58
C HIS A 46 2.27 0.39 -1.19
N ILE A 47 1.01 -0.03 -1.08
CA ILE A 47 0.41 -0.61 0.13
C ILE A 47 -0.29 -1.92 -0.21
N THR A 48 -0.38 -2.82 0.77
CA THR A 48 -1.14 -4.08 0.61
C THR A 48 -2.64 -3.83 0.79
N TYR A 49 -3.46 -4.74 0.25
CA TYR A 49 -4.92 -4.78 0.50
C TYR A 49 -5.26 -4.84 1.99
N ARG A 50 -4.47 -5.59 2.75
CA ARG A 50 -4.59 -5.67 4.21
C ARG A 50 -4.37 -4.31 4.86
N PHE A 51 -3.30 -3.61 4.48
CA PHE A 51 -3.01 -2.28 4.99
C PHE A 51 -4.14 -1.30 4.68
N GLU A 52 -4.59 -1.27 3.42
CA GLU A 52 -5.70 -0.42 2.99
C GLU A 52 -6.97 -0.68 3.81
N TYR A 53 -7.36 -1.94 3.93
CA TYR A 53 -8.55 -2.31 4.68
C TYR A 53 -8.46 -1.85 6.13
N ALA A 54 -7.33 -2.14 6.81
CA ALA A 54 -7.10 -1.70 8.18
C ALA A 54 -7.11 -0.17 8.30
N MET A 55 -6.54 0.53 7.32
CA MET A 55 -6.54 2.00 7.28
C MET A 55 -7.96 2.57 7.28
N PHE A 56 -8.82 2.09 6.38
CA PHE A 56 -10.21 2.53 6.33
C PHE A 56 -10.97 2.22 7.61
N ILE A 57 -10.87 0.99 8.11
CA ILE A 57 -11.54 0.57 9.35
C ILE A 57 -11.07 1.42 10.54
N TYR A 58 -9.76 1.65 10.68
CA TYR A 58 -9.25 2.49 11.77
C TYR A 58 -9.77 3.92 11.64
N CYS A 59 -9.75 4.53 10.46
CA CYS A 59 -10.27 5.88 10.28
C CYS A 59 -11.78 6.02 10.57
N GLN A 60 -12.55 4.93 10.52
CA GLN A 60 -13.95 4.90 10.93
C GLN A 60 -14.14 4.69 12.44
N LEU A 61 -13.30 3.88 13.08
CA LEU A 61 -13.44 3.51 14.49
C LEU A 61 -12.75 4.46 15.46
N MET A 62 -11.78 5.24 14.99
CA MET A 62 -11.00 6.14 15.83
C MET A 62 -10.60 7.41 15.10
N THR A 63 -10.06 8.38 15.84
CA THR A 63 -9.52 9.60 15.22
C THR A 63 -8.39 9.26 14.24
N GLN A 64 -8.23 10.04 13.17
CA GLN A 64 -7.08 9.91 12.26
C GLN A 64 -5.73 9.98 13.03
N LYS A 65 -5.69 10.70 14.16
CA LYS A 65 -4.51 10.77 15.04
C LYS A 65 -4.15 9.42 15.66
N ALA A 66 -5.15 8.66 16.10
CA ALA A 66 -4.94 7.32 16.63
C ALA A 66 -4.62 6.33 15.48
N ALA A 67 -5.30 6.45 14.34
CA ALA A 67 -5.09 5.60 13.18
C ALA A 67 -3.65 5.68 12.64
N TYR A 68 -3.12 6.87 12.36
CA TYR A 68 -1.75 6.98 11.82
C TYR A 68 -0.69 6.48 12.81
N LYS A 69 -0.94 6.63 14.12
CA LYS A 69 -0.06 6.09 15.16
C LYS A 69 -0.08 4.57 15.17
N LEU A 70 -1.26 3.94 15.13
CA LEU A 70 -1.37 2.47 15.08
C LEU A 70 -0.81 1.90 13.77
N LEU A 71 -0.92 2.60 12.66
CA LEU A 71 -0.37 2.18 11.37
C LEU A 71 1.12 2.47 11.20
N HIS A 72 1.74 3.16 12.17
CA HIS A 72 3.15 3.55 12.13
C HIS A 72 3.51 4.34 10.84
N ILE A 73 2.65 5.29 10.46
CA ILE A 73 2.87 6.19 9.32
C ILE A 73 2.75 7.67 9.70
N PRO A 74 3.37 8.59 8.95
CA PRO A 74 3.14 10.01 9.11
C PRO A 74 1.66 10.38 8.89
N LYS A 75 1.19 11.42 9.58
CA LYS A 75 -0.16 11.96 9.37
C LYS A 75 -0.39 12.37 7.91
N SER A 76 0.59 13.01 7.28
CA SER A 76 0.52 13.41 5.87
C SER A 76 0.30 12.21 4.96
N THR A 77 1.07 11.15 5.16
CA THR A 77 0.92 9.89 4.42
C THR A 77 -0.47 9.29 4.56
N LEU A 78 -1.07 9.31 5.76
CA LEU A 78 -2.43 8.84 5.95
C LEU A 78 -3.43 9.68 5.14
N SER A 79 -3.30 11.01 5.19
CA SER A 79 -4.17 11.91 4.42
C SER A 79 -4.01 11.72 2.91
N ASP A 80 -2.78 11.58 2.42
CA ASP A 80 -2.49 11.35 1.00
C ASP A 80 -3.10 10.03 0.51
N LEU A 81 -2.97 8.95 1.30
CA LEU A 81 -3.54 7.64 0.97
C LEU A 81 -5.07 7.65 0.97
N LEU A 82 -5.71 8.35 1.91
CA LEU A 82 -7.16 8.50 1.93
C LEU A 82 -7.67 9.31 0.74
N LEU A 83 -6.96 10.37 0.34
CA LEU A 83 -7.34 11.20 -0.82
C LEU A 83 -7.16 10.48 -2.15
N GLN A 84 -6.12 9.65 -2.30
CA GLN A 84 -5.87 8.87 -3.51
C GLN A 84 -6.87 7.73 -3.72
N ARG A 85 -7.63 7.37 -2.68
CA ARG A 85 -8.52 6.20 -2.64
C ARG A 85 -9.96 6.52 -2.22
N ALA A 86 -10.35 7.79 -2.24
CA ALA A 86 -11.72 8.27 -2.08
C ALA A 86 -12.38 8.46 -3.44
#